data_AF-K2S7D1-F1
#
_entry.id   AF-K2S7D1-F1
#
_cell.length_a   1.000
_cell.length_b   1.000
_cell.length_c   1.000
_cell.angle_alpha   90.00
_cell.angle_beta   90.00
_cell.angle_gamma   90.00
#
_symmetry.space_group_name_H-M   'P 1'
#
loop_
_entity.id
_entity.type
_entity.pdbx_description
1 polymer ?
#
loop_
_entity_poly.entity_id
_entity_poly.type
_entity_poly.pdbx_seq_one_letter_code
_entity_poly.pdbx_strand_id
1 'polypeptide(L)'
;MRPRRRSNIRLALYLLTLVLIVGYLVNRQRGTVFNDTTEDLTYEEDLGTYAQTPATRQGEKAFVVASQKKDDVDWLYDHFPDWTKYRYIVDDPKAELTVPSNKGRESMVYLTFIIDHYDDLPDYILFLHPTRYQWHNDDPDYDGLMVLRNFQVPYLEKEGYVNLRCAWQLGCPNEIKPYEDDPREKQQQGHAGNSYFHAFKEIFGEEREVPHEVGVSCCAQFALTRDKVHEIPKEEYVRLREWLAKTPLSDAISGRVMEYSWHTTCLPNISTYVCYAE
;
A
#
# COMPACT_ATOMS: atom_id res chain seq x y z
N MET A 1 58.97 -2.01 33.37
CA MET A 1 57.59 -1.56 33.09
C MET A 1 57.50 -1.18 31.61
N ARG A 2 56.71 -1.90 30.79
CA ARG A 2 56.56 -1.66 29.34
C ARG A 2 55.15 -1.14 29.03
N PRO A 3 54.96 0.01 28.38
CA PRO A 3 53.68 0.40 27.80
C PRO A 3 53.70 0.14 26.29
N ARG A 4 53.02 -0.91 25.81
CA ARG A 4 52.96 -1.21 24.37
C ARG A 4 51.63 -1.86 23.94
N ARG A 5 50.49 -1.32 24.41
CA ARG A 5 49.15 -1.86 24.07
C ARG A 5 48.13 -0.83 23.56
N ARG A 6 48.48 0.46 23.42
CA ARG A 6 47.58 1.52 22.88
C ARG A 6 47.78 1.80 21.37
N SER A 7 48.87 1.35 20.76
CA SER A 7 49.21 1.66 19.35
C SER A 7 48.38 0.86 18.33
N ASN A 8 47.99 -0.36 18.68
CA ASN A 8 47.40 -1.30 17.69
C ASN A 8 45.92 -1.02 17.42
N ILE A 9 45.20 -0.43 18.39
CA ILE A 9 43.77 -0.10 18.22
C ILE A 9 43.59 1.08 17.27
N ARG A 10 44.46 2.10 17.38
CA ARG A 10 44.42 3.25 16.45
C ARG A 10 44.73 2.82 15.02
N LEU A 11 45.73 1.95 14.84
CA LEU A 11 46.07 1.41 13.53
C LEU A 11 44.92 0.59 12.92
N ALA A 12 44.25 -0.23 13.74
CA ALA A 12 43.09 -1.01 13.29
C ALA A 12 41.91 -0.10 12.87
N LEU A 13 41.64 0.97 13.63
CA LEU A 13 40.60 1.95 13.28
C LEU A 13 40.94 2.69 11.98
N TYR A 14 42.19 3.09 11.77
CA TYR A 14 42.61 3.73 10.52
C TYR A 14 42.46 2.79 9.31
N LEU A 15 42.84 1.52 9.45
CA LEU A 15 42.66 0.52 8.39
C LEU A 15 41.18 0.30 8.08
N LEU A 16 40.32 0.20 9.10
CA LEU A 16 38.87 0.07 8.91
C LEU A 16 38.29 1.27 8.16
N THR A 17 38.64 2.50 8.55
CA THR A 17 38.18 3.71 7.86
C THR A 17 38.65 3.76 6.41
N LEU A 18 39.88 3.29 6.13
CA LEU A 18 40.43 3.28 4.78
C LEU A 18 39.72 2.25 3.89
N VAL A 19 39.38 1.08 4.44
CA VAL A 19 38.57 0.06 3.74
C VAL A 19 37.17 0.59 3.42
N LEU A 20 36.52 1.29 4.36
CA LEU A 20 35.20 1.89 4.13
C LEU A 20 35.23 2.98 3.05
N ILE A 21 36.26 3.83 3.05
CA ILE A 21 36.43 4.88 2.02
C ILE A 21 36.68 4.25 0.65
N VAL A 22 37.56 3.25 0.56
CA VAL A 22 37.83 2.54 -0.70
C VAL A 22 36.57 1.82 -1.21
N GLY A 23 35.83 1.15 -0.31
CA GLY A 23 34.55 0.52 -0.65
C GLY A 23 33.52 1.51 -1.19
N TYR A 24 33.41 2.69 -0.55
CA TYR A 24 32.54 3.77 -1.01
C TYR A 24 32.95 4.30 -2.40
N LEU A 25 34.24 4.50 -2.65
CA LEU A 25 34.74 4.98 -3.94
C LEU A 25 34.56 3.96 -5.07
N VAL A 26 34.78 2.67 -4.80
CA VAL A 26 34.52 1.59 -5.76
C VAL A 26 33.02 1.47 -6.09
N ASN A 27 32.16 1.60 -5.08
CA ASN A 27 30.71 1.59 -5.30
C ASN A 27 30.25 2.81 -6.11
N ARG A 28 30.86 3.98 -5.87
CA ARG A 28 30.60 5.20 -6.65
C ARG A 28 31.03 5.06 -8.12
N GLN A 29 32.12 4.35 -8.41
CA GLN A 29 32.55 4.09 -9.79
C GLN A 29 31.67 3.06 -10.52
N ARG A 30 31.03 2.13 -9.80
CA ARG A 30 30.02 1.22 -10.39
C ARG A 30 28.71 1.92 -10.77
N GLY A 31 28.40 3.06 -10.16
CA GLY A 31 27.21 3.87 -10.48
C GLY A 31 27.32 4.73 -11.73
N THR A 32 28.43 4.68 -12.49
CA THR A 32 28.67 5.60 -13.63
C THR A 32 28.99 4.90 -14.96
N VAL A 33 28.70 3.61 -15.11
CA VAL A 33 28.79 2.94 -16.43
C VAL A 33 27.55 2.07 -16.64
N PHE A 34 26.49 2.68 -17.14
CA PHE A 34 25.50 1.97 -17.96
C PHE A 34 25.41 2.74 -19.27
N ASN A 35 26.04 2.17 -20.30
CA ASN A 35 26.09 2.76 -21.62
C ASN A 35 24.73 2.63 -22.30
N ASP A 36 24.34 3.75 -22.89
CA ASP A 36 23.28 3.95 -23.85
C ASP A 36 23.51 3.09 -25.10
N THR A 37 22.53 2.23 -25.41
CA THR A 37 22.35 1.63 -26.73
C THR A 37 20.89 1.77 -27.11
N THR A 38 20.58 2.86 -27.79
CA THR A 38 19.37 3.03 -28.59
C THR A 38 19.43 2.10 -29.79
N GLU A 39 18.58 1.06 -29.80
CA GLU A 39 18.19 0.38 -31.03
C GLU A 39 16.89 1.01 -31.57
N ASP A 40 17.03 1.54 -32.77
CA ASP A 40 16.01 2.14 -33.63
C ASP A 40 15.11 1.03 -34.19
N LEU A 41 13.83 1.04 -33.83
CA LEU A 41 12.80 0.19 -34.44
C LEU A 41 11.62 1.08 -34.88
N THR A 42 11.73 1.57 -36.11
CA THR A 42 10.61 2.12 -36.87
C THR A 42 9.61 0.99 -37.17
N TYR A 43 8.41 1.07 -36.61
CA TYR A 43 7.27 0.26 -37.04
C TYR A 43 6.23 1.15 -37.69
N GLU A 44 5.91 0.78 -38.93
CA GLU A 44 5.05 1.50 -39.87
C GLU A 44 3.59 1.61 -39.41
N GLU A 45 2.98 2.73 -39.80
CA GLU A 45 1.58 3.11 -39.67
C GLU A 45 0.67 2.16 -40.48
N ASP A 46 -0.19 1.40 -39.80
CA ASP A 46 -1.39 0.79 -40.43
C ASP A 46 -2.63 1.56 -39.97
N LEU A 47 -2.93 2.63 -40.70
CA LEU A 47 -4.17 3.41 -40.60
C LEU A 47 -5.31 2.61 -41.22
N GLY A 48 -5.85 1.65 -40.46
CA GLY A 48 -6.94 0.78 -40.87
C GLY A 48 -8.02 0.62 -39.80
N THR A 49 -9.00 1.53 -39.82
CA THR A 49 -10.40 1.25 -39.42
C THR A 49 -10.66 0.84 -37.95
N TYR A 50 -10.50 1.76 -37.00
CA TYR A 50 -11.19 1.65 -35.71
C TYR A 50 -12.50 2.44 -35.73
N ALA A 51 -13.55 1.72 -36.14
CA ALA A 51 -14.91 2.05 -35.76
C ALA A 51 -15.02 2.13 -34.24
N GLN A 52 -15.90 3.00 -33.76
CA GLN A 52 -16.19 3.33 -32.37
C GLN A 52 -16.31 2.10 -31.44
N THR A 53 -15.21 1.74 -30.79
CA THR A 53 -15.21 0.99 -29.53
C THR A 53 -15.18 2.03 -28.41
N PRO A 54 -16.00 1.94 -27.35
CA PRO A 54 -15.75 2.74 -26.14
C PRO A 54 -14.30 2.50 -25.75
N ALA A 55 -13.53 3.55 -25.45
CA ALA A 55 -12.11 3.41 -25.12
C ALA A 55 -11.95 2.37 -23.99
N THR A 56 -11.59 1.14 -24.34
CA THR A 56 -11.29 0.09 -23.39
C THR A 56 -9.98 0.51 -22.73
N ARG A 57 -10.02 0.88 -21.45
CA ARG A 57 -8.85 1.17 -20.58
C ARG A 57 -8.00 -0.08 -20.33
N GLN A 58 -7.87 -0.93 -21.35
CA GLN A 58 -7.24 -2.22 -21.27
C GLN A 58 -5.76 -2.05 -20.95
N GLY A 59 -5.32 -2.68 -19.88
CA GLY A 59 -3.97 -2.56 -19.35
C GLY A 59 -3.69 -1.28 -18.57
N GLU A 60 -4.66 -0.38 -18.35
CA GLU A 60 -4.42 0.86 -17.59
C GLU A 60 -4.04 0.55 -16.14
N LYS A 61 -3.00 1.23 -15.66
CA LYS A 61 -2.46 1.07 -14.32
C LYS A 61 -2.58 2.39 -13.58
N ALA A 62 -3.04 2.34 -12.35
CA ALA A 62 -3.27 3.53 -11.55
C ALA A 62 -2.73 3.39 -10.13
N PHE A 63 -2.18 4.49 -9.63
CA PHE A 63 -1.92 4.68 -8.21
C PHE A 63 -3.01 5.54 -7.59
N VAL A 64 -3.57 5.08 -6.47
CA VAL A 64 -4.49 5.83 -5.63
C VAL A 64 -3.75 6.18 -4.35
N VAL A 65 -3.46 7.47 -4.17
CA VAL A 65 -2.54 7.93 -3.13
C VAL A 65 -3.31 8.74 -2.10
N ALA A 66 -3.37 8.23 -0.87
CA ALA A 66 -3.93 8.95 0.27
C ALA A 66 -2.87 9.89 0.85
N SER A 67 -3.04 11.20 0.71
CA SER A 67 -1.99 12.17 1.07
C SER A 67 -2.53 13.39 1.81
N GLN A 68 -1.63 14.07 2.52
CA GLN A 68 -1.78 15.45 2.95
C GLN A 68 -1.08 16.38 1.97
N LYS A 69 -1.42 17.67 2.02
CA LYS A 69 -0.86 18.70 1.14
C LYS A 69 0.66 18.76 1.18
N LYS A 70 1.23 18.54 2.38
CA LYS A 70 2.67 18.58 2.65
C LYS A 70 3.44 17.35 2.16
N ASP A 71 2.76 16.26 1.85
CA ASP A 71 3.43 15.00 1.52
C ASP A 71 4.00 15.07 0.10
N ASP A 72 5.23 14.57 -0.05
CA ASP A 72 5.92 14.50 -1.33
C ASP A 72 5.54 13.20 -2.05
N VAL A 73 4.92 13.36 -3.22
CA VAL A 73 4.51 12.28 -4.14
C VAL A 73 5.16 12.40 -5.51
N ASP A 74 6.05 13.38 -5.73
CA ASP A 74 6.59 13.72 -7.05
C ASP A 74 7.40 12.55 -7.62
N TRP A 75 8.03 11.75 -6.75
CA TRP A 75 8.76 10.54 -7.10
C TRP A 75 7.92 9.50 -7.88
N LEU A 76 6.59 9.45 -7.70
CA LEU A 76 5.70 8.59 -8.48
C LEU A 76 5.58 9.07 -9.93
N TYR A 77 5.62 10.38 -10.15
CA TYR A 77 5.59 10.97 -11.48
C TYR A 77 6.92 10.77 -12.19
N ASP A 78 8.04 10.95 -11.47
CA ASP A 78 9.39 10.78 -12.01
C ASP A 78 9.72 9.33 -12.41
N HIS A 79 9.26 8.36 -11.62
CA HIS A 79 9.66 6.96 -11.80
C HIS A 79 8.63 6.06 -12.47
N PHE A 80 7.38 6.48 -12.53
CA PHE A 80 6.29 5.70 -13.13
C PHE A 80 5.44 6.56 -14.06
N PRO A 81 6.02 7.22 -15.08
CA PRO A 81 5.29 8.17 -15.93
C PRO A 81 4.04 7.57 -16.59
N ASP A 82 4.09 6.28 -16.93
CA ASP A 82 3.01 5.56 -17.63
C ASP A 82 1.83 5.15 -16.74
N TRP A 83 1.95 5.30 -15.42
CA TRP A 83 0.84 5.03 -14.49
C TRP A 83 0.00 6.28 -14.27
N THR A 84 -1.32 6.15 -14.25
CA THR A 84 -2.23 7.23 -13.84
C THR A 84 -2.10 7.47 -12.33
N LYS A 85 -2.13 8.72 -11.85
CA LYS A 85 -2.05 9.05 -10.42
C LYS A 85 -3.34 9.74 -9.97
N TYR A 86 -4.04 9.11 -9.05
CA TYR A 86 -5.17 9.68 -8.32
C TYR A 86 -4.69 10.08 -6.93
N ARG A 87 -4.14 11.30 -6.82
CA ARG A 87 -3.66 11.83 -5.54
C ARG A 87 -4.80 12.54 -4.82
N TYR A 88 -5.30 11.94 -3.74
CA TYR A 88 -6.27 12.58 -2.86
C TYR A 88 -5.56 13.37 -1.76
N ILE A 89 -6.00 14.61 -1.54
CA ILE A 89 -5.49 15.49 -0.48
C ILE A 89 -6.57 15.65 0.59
N VAL A 90 -6.36 15.01 1.75
CA VAL A 90 -7.40 14.88 2.79
C VAL A 90 -7.53 16.09 3.72
N ASP A 91 -6.53 16.97 3.72
CA ASP A 91 -6.46 18.17 4.55
C ASP A 91 -6.66 19.49 3.77
N ASP A 92 -7.09 19.40 2.50
CA ASP A 92 -7.46 20.55 1.67
C ASP A 92 -8.83 20.32 1.00
N PRO A 93 -9.92 20.93 1.52
CA PRO A 93 -11.26 20.75 0.96
C PRO A 93 -11.45 21.39 -0.42
N LYS A 94 -10.44 22.13 -0.92
CA LYS A 94 -10.44 22.73 -2.25
C LYS A 94 -9.57 21.97 -3.25
N ALA A 95 -8.92 20.87 -2.83
CA ALA A 95 -8.18 20.03 -3.75
C ALA A 95 -9.13 19.40 -4.78
N GLU A 96 -8.61 19.19 -5.99
CA GLU A 96 -9.36 18.57 -7.09
C GLU A 96 -9.89 17.18 -6.71
N LEU A 97 -9.02 16.37 -6.10
CA LEU A 97 -9.38 15.10 -5.49
C LEU A 97 -9.25 15.23 -3.96
N THR A 98 -10.39 15.14 -3.27
CA THR A 98 -10.47 15.17 -1.81
C THR A 98 -11.56 14.20 -1.33
N VAL A 99 -11.74 14.11 -0.01
CA VAL A 99 -12.68 13.20 0.63
C VAL A 99 -13.88 13.95 1.21
N PRO A 100 -15.07 13.31 1.30
CA PRO A 100 -16.25 13.93 1.90
C PRO A 100 -16.07 14.25 3.40
N SER A 101 -15.19 13.53 4.09
CA SER A 101 -14.77 13.82 5.46
C SER A 101 -13.40 13.21 5.74
N ASN A 102 -12.56 13.85 6.55
CA ASN A 102 -11.26 13.30 6.95
C ASN A 102 -11.44 12.36 8.16
N LYS A 103 -11.87 11.12 7.90
CA LYS A 103 -12.18 10.09 8.91
C LYS A 103 -11.85 8.69 8.40
N GLY A 104 -11.23 7.84 9.23
CA GLY A 104 -10.83 6.49 8.85
C GLY A 104 -9.53 6.42 8.06
N ARG A 105 -8.67 7.44 8.17
CA ARG A 105 -7.38 7.52 7.46
C ARG A 105 -7.50 7.26 5.94
N GLU A 106 -6.59 6.48 5.36
CA GLU A 106 -6.55 6.12 3.95
C GLU A 106 -7.81 5.42 3.46
N SER A 107 -8.58 4.79 4.37
CA SER A 107 -9.76 4.03 3.99
C SER A 107 -10.84 4.90 3.36
N MET A 108 -10.99 6.15 3.79
CA MET A 108 -11.93 7.08 3.17
C MET A 108 -11.53 7.44 1.74
N VAL A 109 -10.23 7.61 1.50
CA VAL A 109 -9.69 7.87 0.16
C VAL A 109 -9.98 6.69 -0.75
N TYR A 110 -9.67 5.48 -0.30
CA TYR A 110 -9.81 4.27 -1.12
C TYR A 110 -11.28 3.99 -1.46
N LEU A 111 -12.18 4.12 -0.48
CA LEU A 111 -13.61 3.99 -0.72
C LEU A 111 -14.13 5.08 -1.65
N THR A 112 -13.69 6.33 -1.49
CA THR A 112 -14.12 7.43 -2.35
C THR A 112 -13.69 7.20 -3.79
N PHE A 113 -12.43 6.82 -4.02
CA PHE A 113 -11.95 6.45 -5.35
C PHE A 113 -12.78 5.32 -5.98
N ILE A 114 -12.97 4.21 -5.26
CA ILE A 114 -13.72 3.06 -5.79
C ILE A 114 -15.15 3.48 -6.16
N ILE A 115 -15.83 4.27 -5.33
CA ILE A 115 -17.22 4.71 -5.57
C ILE A 115 -17.29 5.66 -6.78
N ASP A 116 -16.41 6.66 -6.82
CA ASP A 116 -16.48 7.73 -7.81
C ASP A 116 -16.10 7.21 -9.21
N HIS A 117 -15.23 6.19 -9.27
CA HIS A 117 -14.74 5.58 -10.50
C HIS A 117 -15.31 4.19 -10.80
N TYR A 118 -16.31 3.73 -10.04
CA TYR A 118 -16.77 2.33 -10.07
C TYR A 118 -17.07 1.84 -11.50
N ASP A 119 -17.69 2.69 -12.32
CA ASP A 119 -18.14 2.34 -13.67
C ASP A 119 -17.02 2.49 -14.73
N ASP A 120 -15.90 3.13 -14.40
CA ASP A 120 -14.78 3.41 -15.31
C ASP A 120 -13.40 3.05 -14.73
N LEU A 121 -13.33 2.12 -13.77
CA LEU A 121 -12.08 1.75 -13.08
C LEU A 121 -10.93 1.37 -14.05
N PRO A 122 -9.68 1.77 -13.75
CA PRO A 122 -8.47 1.21 -14.37
C PRO A 122 -8.38 -0.31 -14.16
N ASP A 123 -7.72 -1.03 -15.08
CA ASP A 123 -7.56 -2.49 -14.99
C ASP A 123 -6.81 -2.91 -13.72
N TYR A 124 -5.76 -2.16 -13.37
CA TYR A 124 -4.88 -2.44 -12.23
C TYR A 124 -4.73 -1.22 -11.33
N ILE A 125 -5.08 -1.37 -10.05
CA ILE A 125 -5.18 -0.26 -9.11
C ILE A 125 -4.31 -0.58 -7.90
N LEU A 126 -3.34 0.28 -7.61
CA LEU A 126 -2.47 0.18 -6.45
C LEU A 126 -2.79 1.32 -5.47
N PHE A 127 -3.19 0.94 -4.25
CA PHE A 127 -3.53 1.86 -3.17
C PHE A 127 -2.31 2.07 -2.28
N LEU A 128 -1.86 3.32 -2.15
CA LEU A 128 -0.56 3.66 -1.59
C LEU A 128 -0.62 4.79 -0.57
N HIS A 129 0.32 4.72 0.37
CA HIS A 129 0.75 5.87 1.16
C HIS A 129 1.68 6.77 0.33
N PRO A 130 1.82 8.06 0.66
CA PRO A 130 2.39 9.03 -0.27
C PRO A 130 3.92 9.03 -0.31
N THR A 131 4.58 8.80 0.82
CA THR A 131 6.01 9.03 0.98
C THR A 131 6.84 7.86 0.44
N ARG A 132 7.90 8.17 -0.33
CA ARG A 132 8.82 7.17 -0.87
C ARG A 132 9.52 6.35 0.22
N TYR A 133 10.09 7.02 1.22
CA TYR A 133 10.81 6.37 2.31
C TYR A 133 9.95 6.36 3.58
N GLN A 134 9.33 5.23 3.88
CA GLN A 134 8.45 5.09 5.05
C GLN A 134 8.41 3.65 5.56
N TRP A 135 8.27 3.51 6.87
CA TRP A 135 8.25 2.22 7.55
C TRP A 135 7.15 1.26 7.04
N HIS A 136 6.10 1.81 6.41
CA HIS A 136 5.02 1.05 5.78
C HIS A 136 5.45 0.27 4.53
N ASN A 137 6.59 0.59 3.91
CA ASN A 137 7.09 -0.11 2.72
C ASN A 137 7.85 -1.39 3.10
N ASP A 138 7.64 -2.44 2.32
CA ASP A 138 8.25 -3.75 2.54
C ASP A 138 9.59 -3.89 1.82
N ASP A 139 10.49 -2.97 2.15
CA ASP A 139 11.86 -2.94 1.66
C ASP A 139 12.79 -2.69 2.85
N PRO A 140 13.99 -3.32 2.93
CA PRO A 140 14.92 -3.13 4.04
C PRO A 140 15.34 -1.67 4.27
N ASP A 141 15.37 -0.86 3.21
CA ASP A 141 15.67 0.59 3.27
C ASP A 141 14.38 1.43 3.33
N TYR A 142 13.22 0.80 3.49
CA TYR A 142 11.90 1.42 3.50
C TYR A 142 11.55 2.16 2.20
N ASP A 143 12.22 1.83 1.09
CA ASP A 143 12.04 2.49 -0.21
C ASP A 143 10.87 1.89 -1.00
N GLY A 144 9.78 2.65 -1.13
CA GLY A 144 8.60 2.28 -1.90
C GLY A 144 8.88 2.15 -3.39
N LEU A 145 9.93 2.81 -3.91
CA LEU A 145 10.33 2.64 -5.31
C LEU A 145 10.75 1.20 -5.60
N MET A 146 11.45 0.55 -4.66
CA MET A 146 11.89 -0.84 -4.85
C MET A 146 10.73 -1.81 -4.80
N VAL A 147 9.78 -1.60 -3.88
CA VAL A 147 8.53 -2.37 -3.81
C VAL A 147 7.77 -2.28 -5.14
N LEU A 148 7.55 -1.06 -5.65
CA LEU A 148 6.75 -0.84 -6.86
C LEU A 148 7.45 -1.28 -8.16
N ARG A 149 8.78 -1.16 -8.26
CA ARG A 149 9.53 -1.65 -9.44
C ARG A 149 9.51 -3.17 -9.56
N ASN A 150 9.51 -3.87 -8.43
CA ASN A 150 9.48 -5.33 -8.41
C ASN A 150 8.05 -5.90 -8.47
N PHE A 151 7.02 -5.05 -8.34
CA PHE A 151 5.63 -5.47 -8.37
C PHE A 151 5.25 -6.15 -9.69
N GLN A 152 4.67 -7.36 -9.59
CA GLN A 152 4.32 -8.18 -10.74
C GLN A 152 2.82 -8.03 -11.07
N VAL A 153 2.49 -7.20 -12.06
CA VAL A 153 1.11 -7.08 -12.58
C VAL A 153 0.52 -8.43 -13.01
N PRO A 154 1.25 -9.34 -13.68
CA PRO A 154 0.71 -10.66 -14.02
C PRO A 154 0.32 -11.51 -12.79
N TYR A 155 1.00 -11.31 -11.66
CA TYR A 155 0.62 -11.99 -10.41
C TYR A 155 -0.66 -11.38 -9.83
N LEU A 156 -0.80 -10.05 -9.86
CA LEU A 156 -2.05 -9.38 -9.49
C LEU A 156 -3.22 -9.83 -10.37
N GLU A 157 -3.02 -9.94 -11.68
CA GLU A 157 -4.04 -10.40 -12.62
C GLU A 157 -4.56 -11.81 -12.25
N LYS A 158 -3.66 -12.69 -11.80
CA LYS A 158 -4.00 -14.05 -11.36
C LYS A 158 -4.74 -14.08 -10.01
N GLU A 159 -4.33 -13.27 -9.04
CA GLU A 159 -4.85 -13.34 -7.67
C GLU A 159 -6.02 -12.36 -7.41
N GLY A 160 -6.16 -11.31 -8.22
CA GLY A 160 -7.18 -10.27 -8.08
C GLY A 160 -6.93 -9.27 -6.95
N TYR A 161 -6.33 -9.71 -5.83
CA TYR A 161 -5.93 -8.88 -4.69
C TYR A 161 -4.53 -9.26 -4.21
N VAL A 162 -3.66 -8.27 -3.99
CA VAL A 162 -2.30 -8.49 -3.49
C VAL A 162 -1.94 -7.43 -2.45
N ASN A 163 -1.52 -7.84 -1.25
CA ASN A 163 -0.94 -6.92 -0.28
C ASN A 163 0.49 -6.55 -0.72
N LEU A 164 0.89 -5.28 -0.63
CA LEU A 164 2.24 -4.83 -1.01
C LEU A 164 3.29 -5.17 0.05
N ARG A 165 2.87 -5.62 1.23
CA ARG A 165 3.74 -6.18 2.27
C ARG A 165 3.65 -7.70 2.30
N CYS A 166 4.80 -8.33 2.19
CA CYS A 166 5.02 -9.78 2.31
C CYS A 166 5.60 -10.17 3.67
N ALA A 167 6.20 -9.23 4.42
CA ALA A 167 6.81 -9.52 5.72
C ALA A 167 5.80 -9.87 6.83
N TRP A 168 6.12 -10.90 7.61
CA TRP A 168 5.29 -11.44 8.70
C TRP A 168 5.33 -10.64 10.00
N GLN A 169 6.29 -9.73 10.15
CA GLN A 169 6.58 -9.11 11.45
C GLN A 169 5.50 -8.13 11.94
N LEU A 170 4.65 -7.62 11.03
CA LEU A 170 3.65 -6.61 11.35
C LEU A 170 2.28 -7.05 10.82
N GLY A 171 1.38 -7.43 11.72
CA GLY A 171 0.01 -7.80 11.38
C GLY A 171 -0.27 -9.31 11.34
N CYS A 172 0.77 -10.15 11.23
CA CYS A 172 0.67 -11.60 11.23
C CYS A 172 1.33 -12.23 12.48
N PRO A 173 0.90 -13.43 12.93
CA PRO A 173 -0.25 -14.19 12.43
C PRO A 173 -1.60 -13.79 13.06
N ASN A 174 -1.59 -13.05 14.18
CA ASN A 174 -2.78 -12.81 15.00
C ASN A 174 -2.77 -11.41 15.63
N GLU A 175 -2.68 -10.38 14.79
CA GLU A 175 -2.63 -8.99 15.25
C GLU A 175 -3.90 -8.56 15.97
N ILE A 176 -5.07 -8.90 15.41
CA ILE A 176 -6.36 -8.59 16.00
C ILE A 176 -6.92 -9.85 16.64
N LYS A 177 -7.32 -9.74 17.90
CA LYS A 177 -7.99 -10.79 18.66
C LYS A 177 -9.34 -10.27 19.14
N PRO A 178 -10.40 -10.37 18.30
CA PRO A 178 -11.65 -9.65 18.54
C PRO A 178 -12.33 -9.96 19.89
N TYR A 179 -12.10 -11.16 20.44
CA TYR A 179 -12.71 -11.62 21.69
C TYR A 179 -11.89 -11.27 22.95
N GLU A 180 -10.68 -10.72 22.79
CA GLU A 180 -9.80 -10.37 23.90
C GLU A 180 -9.82 -8.85 24.14
N ASP A 181 -9.79 -8.45 25.41
CA ASP A 181 -9.53 -7.06 25.79
C ASP A 181 -8.05 -6.76 25.59
N ASP A 182 -7.72 -6.14 24.45
CA ASP A 182 -6.35 -5.76 24.15
C ASP A 182 -5.92 -4.52 24.95
N PRO A 183 -4.99 -4.63 25.93
CA PRO A 183 -4.54 -3.47 26.70
C PRO A 183 -3.86 -2.41 25.82
N ARG A 184 -3.35 -2.78 24.63
CA ARG A 184 -2.72 -1.87 23.67
C ARG A 184 -3.71 -0.87 23.09
N GLU A 185 -4.99 -1.22 22.96
CA GLU A 185 -6.02 -0.31 22.45
C GLU A 185 -6.14 0.98 23.28
N LYS A 186 -5.91 0.89 24.59
CA LYS A 186 -5.90 2.05 25.50
C LYS A 186 -4.55 2.76 25.57
N GLN A 187 -3.47 2.11 25.16
CA GLN A 187 -2.08 2.57 25.37
C GLN A 187 -1.39 3.06 24.10
N GLN A 188 -1.82 2.57 22.94
CA GLN A 188 -1.23 2.81 21.63
C GLN A 188 -2.35 3.17 20.67
N GLN A 189 -2.19 4.26 19.93
CA GLN A 189 -3.18 4.65 18.93
C GLN A 189 -3.25 3.60 17.82
N GLY A 190 -4.46 3.10 17.53
CA GLY A 190 -4.70 2.25 16.36
C GLY A 190 -4.57 0.74 16.59
N HIS A 191 -4.69 0.22 17.81
CA HIS A 191 -5.00 -1.20 18.03
C HIS A 191 -6.51 -1.38 18.16
N ALA A 192 -7.12 -2.23 17.33
CA ALA A 192 -8.57 -2.43 17.29
C ALA A 192 -8.92 -3.82 17.84
N GLY A 193 -8.68 -4.09 19.13
CA GLY A 193 -8.96 -5.39 19.73
C GLY A 193 -10.45 -5.68 19.78
N ASN A 194 -11.09 -5.37 20.91
CA ASN A 194 -12.52 -5.60 21.08
C ASN A 194 -13.36 -4.70 20.16
N SER A 195 -12.88 -3.48 19.83
CA SER A 195 -13.54 -2.61 18.85
C SER A 195 -13.75 -3.26 17.47
N TYR A 196 -12.84 -4.15 17.04
CA TYR A 196 -13.01 -4.87 15.78
C TYR A 196 -14.17 -5.86 15.82
N PHE A 197 -14.43 -6.51 16.96
CA PHE A 197 -15.58 -7.42 17.09
C PHE A 197 -16.89 -6.70 16.78
N HIS A 198 -17.11 -5.57 17.45
CA HIS A 198 -18.33 -4.78 17.27
C HIS A 198 -18.43 -4.21 15.86
N ALA A 199 -17.33 -3.65 15.35
CA ALA A 199 -17.31 -3.10 14.00
C ALA A 199 -17.54 -4.18 12.94
N PHE A 200 -17.00 -5.39 13.10
CA PHE A 200 -17.20 -6.50 12.16
C PHE A 200 -18.67 -6.89 12.08
N LYS A 201 -19.37 -6.96 13.22
CA LYS A 201 -20.82 -7.25 13.27
C LYS A 201 -21.63 -6.14 12.58
N GLU A 202 -21.29 -4.87 12.82
CA GLU A 202 -21.93 -3.73 12.16
C GLU A 202 -21.70 -3.73 10.65
N ILE A 203 -20.48 -4.05 10.21
CA ILE A 203 -20.07 -4.02 8.80
C ILE A 203 -20.61 -5.24 8.06
N PHE A 204 -20.43 -6.45 8.59
CA PHE A 204 -20.69 -7.69 7.86
C PHE A 204 -21.96 -8.42 8.29
N GLY A 205 -22.69 -7.87 9.26
CA GLY A 205 -23.97 -8.38 9.75
C GLY A 205 -23.86 -9.17 11.05
N GLU A 206 -24.90 -9.05 11.88
CA GLU A 206 -24.96 -9.67 13.21
C GLU A 206 -24.85 -11.19 13.20
N GLU A 207 -25.32 -11.82 12.12
CA GLU A 207 -25.32 -13.28 11.96
C GLU A 207 -23.95 -13.85 11.57
N ARG A 208 -23.02 -13.00 11.08
CA ARG A 208 -21.70 -13.49 10.63
C ARG A 208 -20.81 -13.78 11.83
N GLU A 209 -20.21 -14.96 11.87
CA GLU A 209 -19.25 -15.31 12.91
C GLU A 209 -18.01 -14.40 12.82
N VAL A 210 -17.65 -13.78 13.95
CA VAL A 210 -16.45 -12.93 14.02
C VAL A 210 -15.25 -13.85 14.17
N PRO A 211 -14.16 -13.64 13.39
CA PRO A 211 -12.97 -14.46 13.49
C PRO A 211 -12.36 -14.38 14.89
N HIS A 212 -11.84 -15.50 15.40
CA HIS A 212 -11.15 -15.51 16.69
C HIS A 212 -9.83 -14.75 16.67
N GLU A 213 -9.14 -14.80 15.54
CA GLU A 213 -7.91 -14.06 15.26
C GLU A 213 -7.99 -13.53 13.82
N VAL A 214 -7.43 -12.36 13.59
CA VAL A 214 -7.23 -11.80 12.24
C VAL A 214 -5.75 -11.52 12.05
N GLY A 215 -5.21 -12.12 11.01
CA GLY A 215 -3.83 -11.95 10.56
C GLY A 215 -3.79 -11.53 9.11
N VAL A 216 -3.21 -10.36 8.86
CA VAL A 216 -2.85 -9.86 7.54
C VAL A 216 -1.65 -8.93 7.68
N SER A 217 -0.75 -8.94 6.69
CA SER A 217 0.32 -7.95 6.62
C SER A 217 -0.25 -6.53 6.73
N CYS A 218 0.31 -5.73 7.63
CA CYS A 218 -0.18 -4.38 7.92
C CYS A 218 -0.18 -3.43 6.70
N CYS A 219 -0.69 -2.25 7.01
CA CYS A 219 -0.30 -0.95 6.50
C CYS A 219 -1.12 -0.46 5.30
N ALA A 220 -2.23 -1.12 4.97
CA ALA A 220 -3.20 -0.66 3.98
C ALA A 220 -2.58 -0.23 2.63
N GLN A 221 -1.51 -0.91 2.21
CA GLN A 221 -0.98 -0.80 0.85
C GLN A 221 -1.25 -2.11 0.14
N PHE A 222 -2.12 -2.08 -0.86
CA PHE A 222 -2.54 -3.27 -1.58
C PHE A 222 -2.90 -2.92 -3.02
N ALA A 223 -3.04 -3.94 -3.84
CA ALA A 223 -3.39 -3.85 -5.23
C ALA A 223 -4.66 -4.66 -5.52
N LEU A 224 -5.46 -4.16 -6.44
CA LEU A 224 -6.69 -4.79 -6.92
C LEU A 224 -6.75 -4.76 -8.44
N THR A 225 -7.34 -5.81 -9.03
CA THR A 225 -7.83 -5.74 -10.41
C THR A 225 -9.22 -5.09 -10.42
N ARG A 226 -9.60 -4.44 -11.54
CA ARG A 226 -10.97 -3.96 -11.75
C ARG A 226 -12.00 -5.05 -11.48
N ASP A 227 -11.79 -6.22 -12.08
CA ASP A 227 -12.71 -7.35 -11.98
C ASP A 227 -12.92 -7.75 -10.51
N LYS A 228 -11.85 -7.69 -9.69
CA LYS A 228 -11.94 -7.96 -8.27
C LYS A 228 -12.77 -6.93 -7.52
N VAL A 229 -12.66 -5.65 -7.87
CA VAL A 229 -13.50 -4.59 -7.30
C VAL A 229 -14.97 -4.83 -7.65
N HIS A 230 -15.26 -5.26 -8.88
CA HIS A 230 -16.62 -5.51 -9.40
C HIS A 230 -17.28 -6.79 -8.88
N GLU A 231 -16.56 -7.68 -8.20
CA GLU A 231 -17.19 -8.78 -7.46
C GLU A 231 -18.12 -8.29 -6.35
N ILE A 232 -17.92 -7.06 -5.87
CA ILE A 232 -18.72 -6.42 -4.83
C ILE A 232 -19.54 -5.30 -5.46
N PRO A 233 -20.87 -5.24 -5.26
CA PRO A 233 -21.68 -4.16 -5.81
C PRO A 233 -21.28 -2.78 -5.24
N LYS A 234 -21.40 -1.75 -6.07
CA LYS A 234 -21.07 -0.35 -5.73
C LYS A 234 -21.70 0.10 -4.42
N GLU A 235 -22.94 -0.30 -4.18
CA GLU A 235 -23.75 0.03 -3.01
C GLU A 235 -23.06 -0.39 -1.70
N GLU A 236 -22.27 -1.46 -1.75
CA GLU A 236 -21.60 -1.98 -0.57
C GLU A 236 -20.38 -1.16 -0.19
N TYR A 237 -19.63 -0.66 -1.17
CA TYR A 237 -18.60 0.36 -0.93
C TYR A 237 -19.21 1.65 -0.37
N VAL A 238 -20.37 2.07 -0.90
CA VAL A 238 -21.11 3.24 -0.37
C VAL A 238 -21.50 3.00 1.09
N ARG A 239 -22.06 1.83 1.41
CA ARG A 239 -22.43 1.45 2.79
C ARG A 239 -21.22 1.46 3.73
N LEU A 240 -20.07 0.92 3.30
CA LEU A 240 -18.83 0.96 4.07
C LEU A 240 -18.36 2.40 4.32
N ARG A 241 -18.41 3.27 3.31
CA ARG A 241 -18.02 4.68 3.45
C ARG A 241 -18.94 5.42 4.42
N GLU A 242 -20.24 5.12 4.36
CA GLU A 242 -21.22 5.68 5.29
C GLU A 242 -21.00 5.21 6.73
N TRP A 243 -20.74 3.91 6.94
CA TRP A 243 -20.37 3.38 8.25
C TRP A 243 -19.12 4.09 8.79
N LEU A 244 -18.08 4.22 7.97
CA LEU A 244 -16.81 4.83 8.35
C LEU A 244 -16.98 6.30 8.76
N ALA A 245 -17.86 7.03 8.07
CA ALA A 245 -18.17 8.42 8.36
C ALA A 245 -19.02 8.59 9.64
N LYS A 246 -19.92 7.65 9.95
CA LYS A 246 -20.91 7.75 11.02
C LYS A 246 -20.50 7.06 12.33
N THR A 247 -19.57 6.10 12.27
CA THR A 247 -19.16 5.32 13.44
C THR A 247 -18.60 6.21 14.55
N PRO A 248 -18.94 5.95 15.83
CA PRO A 248 -18.40 6.70 16.97
C PRO A 248 -16.92 6.38 17.26
N LEU A 249 -16.36 5.34 16.62
CA LEU A 249 -14.95 4.99 16.76
C LEU A 249 -14.06 6.17 16.36
N SER A 250 -12.91 6.31 17.01
CA SER A 250 -11.93 7.33 16.62
C SER A 250 -11.42 7.11 15.20
N ASP A 251 -10.82 8.13 14.59
CA ASP A 251 -10.17 8.02 13.28
C ASP A 251 -9.17 6.86 13.20
N ALA A 252 -8.28 6.74 14.19
CA ALA A 252 -7.27 5.69 14.25
C ALA A 252 -7.88 4.29 14.38
N ILE A 253 -8.91 4.11 15.21
CA ILE A 253 -9.53 2.80 15.43
C ILE A 253 -10.35 2.36 14.22
N SER A 254 -11.18 3.24 13.66
CA SER A 254 -11.96 2.89 12.48
C SER A 254 -11.07 2.64 11.25
N GLY A 255 -9.98 3.41 11.11
CA GLY A 255 -8.98 3.18 10.07
C GLY A 255 -8.33 1.80 10.21
N ARG A 256 -7.94 1.42 11.44
CA ARG A 256 -7.37 0.08 11.72
C ARG A 256 -8.36 -1.04 11.44
N VAL A 257 -9.64 -0.88 11.80
CA VAL A 257 -10.67 -1.86 11.48
C VAL A 257 -10.72 -2.10 9.97
N MET A 258 -10.76 -1.02 9.18
CA MET A 258 -10.80 -1.12 7.72
C MET A 258 -9.52 -1.74 7.15
N GLU A 259 -8.33 -1.33 7.65
CA GLU A 259 -7.03 -1.91 7.27
C GLU A 259 -7.03 -3.44 7.37
N TYR A 260 -7.57 -3.99 8.47
CA TYR A 260 -7.67 -5.43 8.71
C TYR A 260 -8.94 -6.07 8.12
N SER A 261 -9.82 -5.28 7.51
CA SER A 261 -11.03 -5.77 6.85
C SER A 261 -10.92 -5.81 5.33
N TRP A 262 -9.90 -5.18 4.72
CA TRP A 262 -9.75 -5.13 3.26
C TRP A 262 -9.71 -6.52 2.63
N HIS A 263 -8.95 -7.43 3.22
CA HIS A 263 -8.90 -8.80 2.70
C HIS A 263 -10.26 -9.51 2.82
N THR A 264 -11.03 -9.30 3.90
CA THR A 264 -12.38 -9.88 4.03
C THR A 264 -13.39 -9.22 3.09
N THR A 265 -13.23 -7.91 2.85
CA THR A 265 -14.07 -7.14 1.93
C THR A 265 -13.82 -7.61 0.51
N CYS A 266 -12.56 -7.58 0.06
CA CYS A 266 -12.16 -7.94 -1.31
C CYS A 266 -12.11 -9.44 -1.58
N LEU A 267 -12.03 -10.29 -0.55
CA LEU A 267 -12.03 -11.76 -0.66
C LEU A 267 -13.17 -12.35 0.20
N PRO A 268 -14.45 -12.11 -0.14
CA PRO A 268 -15.57 -12.47 0.70
C PRO A 268 -15.70 -13.99 0.94
N ASN A 269 -15.10 -14.81 0.06
CA ASN A 269 -15.11 -16.27 0.09
C ASN A 269 -13.90 -16.91 0.78
N ILE A 270 -12.94 -16.14 1.31
CA ILE A 270 -11.75 -16.67 1.97
C ILE A 270 -11.91 -16.61 3.50
N SER A 271 -11.68 -17.76 4.14
CA SER A 271 -11.73 -17.96 5.59
C SER A 271 -10.59 -17.23 6.30
N THR A 272 -10.74 -15.91 6.48
CA THR A 272 -10.23 -15.05 7.59
C THR A 272 -8.75 -15.13 8.00
N TYR A 273 -7.91 -15.83 7.26
CA TYR A 273 -6.45 -15.81 7.37
C TYR A 273 -5.86 -15.49 6.00
N VAL A 274 -5.22 -14.32 5.90
CA VAL A 274 -4.45 -13.91 4.72
C VAL A 274 -3.04 -13.57 5.20
N CYS A 275 -2.39 -14.57 5.81
CA CYS A 275 -0.96 -14.56 6.08
C CYS A 275 -0.33 -15.63 5.18
N TYR A 276 -0.07 -15.27 3.93
CA TYR A 276 0.76 -16.10 3.06
C TYR A 276 2.22 -15.67 3.25
N ALA A 277 3.08 -16.54 3.77
CA ALA A 277 4.47 -16.63 3.32
C ALA A 277 4.63 -18.00 2.69
N GLU A 278 5.19 -17.95 1.49
CA GLU A 278 5.80 -19.03 0.72
C GLU A 278 4.93 -20.29 0.53
#